data_AF-A0A5B0SMS6-F1
#
_entry.id   AF-A0A5B0SMS6-F1
#
_cell.length_a   1.000
_cell.length_b   1.000
_cell.length_c   1.000
_cell.angle_alpha   90.00
_cell.angle_beta   90.00
_cell.angle_gamma   90.00
#
_symmetry.space_group_name_H-M   'P 1'
#
loop_
_entity.id
_entity.type
_entity.pdbx_description
1 polymer ?
#
loop_
_entity_poly.entity_id
_entity_poly.type
_entity_poly.pdbx_seq_one_letter_code
_entity_poly.pdbx_strand_id
1 'polypeptide(L)'
;MRELDVTSHVDYFEASDIVACLNTQHNCQSGRCQVVKGSRNKGPNYEGTQTTLKIRHNDKKSFILNSASLRDPVTHRELAGLNTYYHLNWATAIETGRARWRPNPTNQTSQTRASSLAPSLI
;
A
#
# COMPACT_ATOMS: atom_id res chain seq x y z
N MET A 1 7.86 -7.11 -0.64
CA MET A 1 7.45 -5.70 -0.66
C MET A 1 8.60 -4.83 -0.18
N ARG A 2 8.77 -3.65 -0.75
CA ARG A 2 9.86 -2.69 -0.46
C ARG A 2 9.25 -1.34 -0.11
N GLU A 3 9.85 -0.65 0.86
CA GLU A 3 9.53 0.74 1.18
C GLU A 3 10.35 1.67 0.30
N LEU A 4 9.71 2.73 -0.18
CA LEU A 4 10.26 3.78 -1.03
C LEU A 4 9.95 5.12 -0.37
N ASP A 5 10.98 5.97 -0.27
CA ASP A 5 10.86 7.31 0.27
C ASP A 5 10.88 8.35 -0.84
N VAL A 6 9.99 9.33 -0.74
CA VAL A 6 9.99 10.51 -1.60
C VAL A 6 11.15 11.41 -1.19
N THR A 7 11.97 11.75 -2.18
CA THR A 7 13.03 12.76 -2.03
C THR A 7 12.51 14.11 -2.52
N SER A 8 13.20 15.20 -2.17
CA SER A 8 12.93 16.53 -2.73
C SER A 8 13.48 16.73 -4.14
N HIS A 9 14.08 15.68 -4.73
CA HIS A 9 14.69 15.73 -6.05
C HIS A 9 13.62 15.66 -7.13
N VAL A 10 13.74 16.51 -8.14
CA VAL A 10 12.85 16.54 -9.30
C VAL A 10 13.72 16.50 -10.54
N ASP A 11 13.47 15.50 -11.38
CA ASP A 11 14.12 15.30 -12.67
C ASP A 11 13.10 15.36 -13.79
N TYR A 12 13.57 15.66 -15.01
CA TYR A 12 12.76 15.69 -16.22
C TYR A 12 13.33 14.66 -17.20
N PHE A 13 12.43 13.84 -17.75
CA PHE A 13 12.76 12.79 -18.71
C PHE A 13 11.76 12.82 -19.86
N GLU A 14 12.20 12.42 -21.06
CA GLU A 14 11.26 12.15 -22.13
C GLU A 14 10.42 10.93 -21.80
N ALA A 15 9.17 10.90 -22.25
CA ALA A 15 8.30 9.76 -21.99
C ALA A 15 8.89 8.44 -22.54
N SER A 16 9.67 8.52 -23.62
CA SER A 16 10.39 7.38 -24.21
C SER A 16 11.47 6.80 -23.30
N ASP A 17 11.97 7.58 -22.34
CA ASP A 17 13.04 7.16 -21.42
C ASP A 17 12.48 6.43 -20.18
N ILE A 18 11.14 6.43 -19.99
CA ILE A 18 10.49 5.77 -18.87
C ILE A 18 10.43 4.25 -19.11
N VAL A 19 11.26 3.51 -18.39
CA VAL A 19 11.39 2.05 -18.56
C VAL A 19 10.30 1.21 -17.86
N ALA A 20 9.62 1.77 -16.85
CA ALA A 20 8.57 1.08 -16.11
C ALA A 20 7.72 2.07 -15.29
N CYS A 21 6.45 1.71 -15.07
CA CYS A 21 5.56 2.44 -14.17
C CYS A 21 5.31 1.64 -12.90
N LEU A 22 5.73 2.18 -11.75
CA LEU A 22 5.61 1.49 -10.47
C LEU A 22 4.26 1.75 -9.80
N ASN A 23 3.65 0.68 -9.28
CA ASN A 23 2.47 0.72 -8.44
C ASN A 23 2.89 0.76 -6.97
N THR A 24 2.73 1.93 -6.36
CA THR A 24 3.07 2.18 -4.96
C THR A 24 1.86 2.68 -4.20
N GLN A 25 1.70 2.25 -2.95
CA GLN A 25 0.64 2.70 -2.04
C GLN A 25 1.26 3.40 -0.83
N HIS A 26 0.65 4.48 -0.31
CA HIS A 26 1.19 5.19 0.85
C HIS A 26 1.32 4.25 2.07
N ASN A 27 2.46 4.31 2.76
CA ASN A 27 2.70 3.55 4.00
C ASN A 27 1.91 4.17 5.16
N CYS A 28 0.61 3.93 5.18
CA CYS A 28 -0.31 4.52 6.14
C CYS A 28 0.01 4.13 7.59
N GLN A 29 0.62 2.95 7.80
CA GLN A 29 1.03 2.46 9.11
C GLN A 29 2.15 3.34 9.68
N SER A 30 3.25 3.52 8.94
CA SER A 30 4.37 4.37 9.37
C SER A 30 3.95 5.84 9.48
N GLY A 31 3.14 6.32 8.54
CA GLY A 31 2.59 7.69 8.58
C GLY A 31 1.52 7.92 9.66
N ARG A 32 1.11 6.86 10.38
CA ARG A 32 0.03 6.89 11.39
C ARG A 32 -1.25 7.55 10.87
N CYS A 33 -1.55 7.31 9.59
CA CYS A 33 -2.65 7.95 8.88
C CYS A 33 -3.99 7.65 9.56
N GLN A 34 -4.89 8.63 9.53
CA GLN A 34 -6.15 8.52 10.26
C GLN A 34 -7.28 8.13 9.32
N VAL A 35 -8.13 7.20 9.76
CA VAL A 35 -9.44 7.01 9.14
C VAL A 35 -10.34 8.14 9.62
N VAL A 36 -10.83 8.96 8.70
CA VAL A 36 -11.70 10.09 8.99
C VAL A 36 -13.02 9.97 8.25
N LYS A 37 -14.08 10.51 8.82
CA LYS A 37 -15.38 10.58 8.15
C LYS A 37 -15.35 11.69 7.10
N GLY A 38 -15.50 11.33 5.84
CA GLY A 38 -15.73 12.23 4.72
C GLY A 38 -17.19 12.58 4.53
N SER A 39 -17.43 13.61 3.72
CA SER A 39 -18.74 13.92 3.18
C SER A 39 -19.24 12.75 2.32
N ARG A 40 -20.52 12.40 2.47
CA ARG A 40 -21.17 11.45 1.57
C ARG A 40 -21.15 12.06 0.16
N ASN A 41 -20.70 11.28 -0.82
CA ASN A 41 -20.85 11.68 -2.21
C ASN A 41 -22.36 11.79 -2.50
N LYS A 42 -22.83 13.00 -2.78
CA LYS A 42 -24.23 13.31 -3.07
C LYS A 42 -24.28 13.94 -4.46
N GLY A 43 -24.91 13.24 -5.40
CA GLY A 43 -25.17 13.73 -6.75
C GLY A 43 -25.93 12.66 -7.54
N PRO A 44 -26.82 13.04 -8.46
CA PRO A 44 -27.61 12.10 -9.25
C PRO A 44 -26.77 11.20 -10.17
N ASN A 45 -25.51 11.56 -10.44
CA ASN A 45 -24.60 10.87 -11.36
C ASN A 45 -23.47 10.11 -10.63
N TYR A 46 -23.63 9.80 -9.34
CA TYR A 46 -22.57 9.11 -8.59
C TYR A 46 -22.76 7.59 -8.67
N GLU A 47 -21.95 6.92 -9.49
CA GLU A 47 -21.85 5.47 -9.49
C GLU A 47 -20.94 4.99 -8.35
N GLY A 48 -21.38 3.99 -7.58
CA GLY A 48 -20.59 3.31 -6.55
C GLY A 48 -21.11 3.44 -5.12
N THR A 49 -20.51 2.64 -4.22
CA THR A 49 -20.87 2.64 -2.80
C THR A 49 -20.52 3.97 -2.15
N GLN A 50 -21.47 4.55 -1.43
CA GLN A 50 -21.26 5.78 -0.68
C GLN A 50 -20.36 5.52 0.54
N THR A 51 -19.05 5.53 0.33
CA THR A 51 -18.12 5.47 1.45
C THR A 51 -18.10 6.82 2.18
N THR A 52 -18.30 6.77 3.49
CA THR A 52 -18.12 7.93 4.36
C THR A 52 -16.79 7.88 5.09
N LEU A 53 -15.99 6.83 4.95
CA LEU A 53 -14.69 6.71 5.58
C LEU A 53 -13.60 6.87 4.53
N LYS A 54 -12.63 7.74 4.81
CA LYS A 54 -11.45 7.99 3.98
C LYS A 54 -10.20 7.99 4.84
N ILE A 55 -9.07 7.59 4.27
CA ILE A 55 -7.78 7.75 4.93
C ILE A 55 -7.30 9.19 4.70
N ARG A 56 -7.01 9.91 5.78
CA ARG A 56 -6.27 11.16 5.74
C ARG A 56 -4.79 10.85 5.95
N HIS A 57 -4.00 11.02 4.89
CA HIS A 57 -2.56 10.88 4.96
C HIS A 57 -1.96 12.02 5.80
N ASN A 58 -1.14 11.69 6.79
CA ASN A 58 -0.46 12.68 7.64
C ASN A 58 0.84 13.19 7.02
N ASP A 59 1.41 12.41 6.10
CA ASP A 59 2.58 12.77 5.32
C ASP A 59 2.43 12.25 3.88
N LYS A 60 3.41 12.56 3.04
CA LYS A 60 3.54 12.04 1.68
C LYS A 60 4.95 11.52 1.44
N LYS A 61 5.55 10.89 2.45
CA LYS A 61 6.99 10.57 2.44
C LYS A 61 7.24 9.11 2.11
N SER A 62 6.52 8.19 2.74
CA SER A 62 6.80 6.75 2.63
C SER A 62 5.72 6.01 1.85
N PHE A 63 6.16 5.10 0.97
CA PHE A 63 5.32 4.32 0.08
C PHE A 63 5.77 2.86 0.04
N ILE A 64 4.83 1.94 -0.12
CA ILE A 64 5.05 0.51 -0.24
C ILE A 64 4.88 0.11 -1.71
N LEU A 65 5.92 -0.47 -2.29
CA LEU A 65 5.90 -1.04 -3.64
C LEU A 65 5.05 -2.32 -3.67
N ASN A 66 4.05 -2.35 -4.57
CA ASN A 66 3.28 -3.55 -4.85
C ASN A 66 4.12 -4.55 -5.67
N SER A 67 4.82 -5.45 -4.99
CA SER A 67 5.68 -6.45 -5.65
C SER A 67 4.93 -7.49 -6.48
N ALA A 68 3.60 -7.54 -6.37
CA ALA A 68 2.72 -8.41 -7.16
C ALA A 68 1.90 -7.63 -8.20
N SER A 69 2.37 -6.44 -8.60
CA SER A 69 1.75 -5.68 -9.69
C SER A 69 1.67 -6.53 -10.96
N LEU A 70 0.53 -6.47 -11.64
CA LEU A 70 0.31 -7.12 -12.94
C LEU A 70 0.94 -6.32 -14.09
N ARG A 71 1.19 -5.02 -13.88
CA ARG A 71 1.94 -4.16 -14.80
C ARG A 71 3.40 -4.13 -14.39
N ASP A 72 4.30 -4.28 -15.37
CA ASP A 72 5.75 -4.37 -15.19
C ASP A 72 6.17 -5.33 -14.05
N PRO A 73 5.67 -6.60 -14.06
CA PRO A 73 5.80 -7.51 -12.92
C PRO A 73 7.25 -7.91 -12.63
N VAL A 74 8.13 -7.90 -13.64
CA VAL A 74 9.56 -8.21 -13.47
C VAL A 74 10.24 -7.08 -12.69
N THR A 75 10.10 -5.84 -13.14
CA THR A 75 10.68 -4.64 -12.48
C THR A 75 10.21 -4.51 -11.03
N HIS A 76 8.93 -4.75 -10.74
CA HIS A 76 8.41 -4.72 -9.37
C HIS A 76 9.05 -5.77 -8.46
N ARG A 77 9.27 -6.99 -8.99
CA ARG A 77 9.91 -8.08 -8.23
C ARG A 77 11.38 -7.80 -8.00
N GLU A 78 12.10 -7.35 -9.03
CA GLU A 78 13.51 -6.96 -8.95
C GLU A 78 13.73 -5.85 -7.92
N LEU A 79 12.96 -4.75 -8.02
CA LEU A 79 13.02 -3.66 -7.07
C LEU A 79 12.68 -4.13 -5.65
N ALA A 80 11.74 -5.07 -5.49
CA ALA A 80 11.41 -5.65 -4.19
C ALA A 80 12.42 -6.69 -3.66
N GLY A 81 13.48 -6.99 -4.41
CA GLY A 81 14.46 -8.03 -4.07
C GLY A 81 13.85 -9.43 -4.05
N LEU A 82 12.85 -9.68 -4.90
CA LEU A 82 12.22 -10.99 -5.09
C LEU A 82 12.76 -11.63 -6.36
N ASN A 83 13.58 -12.68 -6.22
CA ASN A 83 14.17 -13.40 -7.35
C ASN A 83 13.30 -14.58 -7.85
N THR A 84 11.98 -14.51 -7.61
CA THR A 84 11.04 -15.59 -7.95
C THR A 84 10.47 -15.40 -9.35
N TYR A 85 11.09 -16.06 -10.32
CA TYR A 85 10.63 -16.13 -11.71
C TYR A 85 9.40 -17.03 -11.90
N TYR A 86 9.18 -18.01 -11.01
CA TYR A 86 8.14 -19.03 -11.14
C TYR A 86 6.96 -18.85 -10.16
N HIS A 87 5.75 -19.03 -10.69
CA HIS A 87 4.49 -19.03 -9.95
C HIS A 87 4.45 -20.07 -8.81
N LEU A 88 5.17 -21.18 -8.96
CA LEU A 88 5.28 -22.24 -7.95
C LEU A 88 5.87 -21.75 -6.62
N ASN A 89 6.63 -20.65 -6.63
CA ASN A 89 7.29 -20.12 -5.44
C ASN A 89 6.51 -18.99 -4.77
N TRP A 90 5.27 -18.72 -5.20
CA TRP A 90 4.48 -17.61 -4.65
C TRP A 90 4.15 -17.79 -3.17
N ALA A 91 3.84 -19.00 -2.71
CA ALA A 91 3.61 -19.27 -1.29
C ALA A 91 4.85 -18.89 -0.46
N THR A 92 6.04 -19.31 -0.91
CA THR A 92 7.33 -18.96 -0.30
C THR A 92 7.61 -17.46 -0.35
N ALA A 93 7.32 -16.80 -1.46
CA ALA A 93 7.50 -15.35 -1.61
C ALA A 93 6.56 -14.54 -0.70
N ILE A 94 5.30 -14.97 -0.57
CA ILE A 94 4.31 -14.38 0.35
C ILE A 94 4.78 -14.56 1.79
N GLU A 95 5.19 -15.76 2.19
CA GLU A 95 5.67 -16.04 3.55
C GLU A 95 6.95 -15.25 3.87
N THR A 96 7.89 -15.19 2.93
CA THR A 96 9.11 -14.38 3.06
C THR A 96 8.78 -12.90 3.21
N GLY A 97 7.87 -12.38 2.39
CA GLY A 97 7.39 -11.00 2.48
C GLY A 97 6.71 -10.72 3.82
N ARG A 98 5.87 -11.65 4.30
CA ARG A 98 5.21 -11.58 5.61
C ARG A 98 6.20 -11.55 6.75
N ALA A 99 7.23 -12.42 6.72
CA ALA A 99 8.27 -12.48 7.75
C ALA A 99 9.08 -11.18 7.82
N ARG A 100 9.49 -10.64 6.66
CA ARG A 100 10.22 -9.36 6.58
C ARG A 100 9.41 -8.18 7.09
N TRP A 101 8.09 -8.23 6.96
CA TRP A 101 7.19 -7.16 7.40
C TRP A 101 6.66 -7.34 8.82
N ARG A 102 7.03 -8.43 9.54
CA ARG A 102 6.67 -8.52 10.95
C ARG A 102 7.32 -7.35 11.68
N PRO A 103 6.57 -6.57 12.46
CA PRO A 103 7.15 -5.50 13.24
C PRO A 103 8.18 -6.12 14.19
N ASN A 104 9.39 -5.56 14.22
CA ASN A 104 10.31 -5.84 15.33
C ASN A 104 9.56 -5.48 16.63
N PRO A 105 9.55 -6.36 17.64
CA PRO A 105 8.90 -6.08 18.91
C PRO A 105 9.75 -5.09 19.72
N THR A 106 9.74 -3.84 19.31
CA THR A 106 10.19 -2.73 20.16
C THR A 106 9.12 -1.64 20.09
N ASN A 107 8.39 -1.56 21.19
CA ASN A 107 7.43 -0.53 21.58
C ASN A 107 6.12 -0.47 20.79
N GLN A 108 5.41 -1.60 20.73
CA GLN A 108 3.95 -1.57 20.60
C GLN A 108 3.35 -1.40 22.00
N THR A 109 3.12 -0.16 22.44
CA THR A 109 2.02 0.06 23.39
C THR A 109 0.74 -0.37 22.69
N SER A 110 0.11 -1.42 23.21
CA SER A 110 -1.16 -1.98 22.78
C SER A 110 -2.17 -0.87 22.51
N GLN A 111 -2.39 -0.54 21.24
CA GLN A 111 -3.61 0.14 20.83
C GLN A 111 -4.57 -0.95 20.39
N THR A 112 -5.52 -1.20 21.29
CA THR A 112 -6.68 -2.05 21.10
C THR A 112 -7.27 -1.75 19.73
N ARG A 113 -7.25 -2.75 18.84
CA ARG A 113 -8.05 -2.75 17.63
C ARG A 113 -9.48 -2.49 18.10
N ALA A 114 -10.05 -1.32 17.80
CA ALA A 114 -11.47 -1.09 18.02
C ALA A 114 -12.21 -2.02 17.06
N SER A 115 -12.48 -3.24 17.51
CA SER A 115 -13.34 -4.20 16.85
C SER A 115 -14.76 -3.66 16.94
N SER A 116 -15.14 -2.81 15.99
CA SER A 116 -16.56 -2.61 15.71
C SER A 116 -17.03 -3.80 14.87
N LEU A 117 -17.26 -4.93 15.55
CA LEU A 117 -18.16 -5.97 15.04
C LEU A 117 -19.53 -5.29 14.90
N ALA A 118 -19.93 -4.95 13.69
CA ALA A 118 -21.34 -4.71 13.41
C ALA A 118 -22.05 -6.07 13.52
N PRO A 119 -23.14 -6.21 14.30
CA PRO A 119 -23.88 -7.44 14.34
C PRO A 119 -24.41 -7.77 12.95
N SER A 120 -24.16 -8.99 12.51
CA SER A 120 -24.88 -9.65 11.43
C SER A 120 -26.38 -9.51 11.67
N LEU A 121 -27.06 -8.75 10.80
CA LEU A 121 -28.51 -8.81 10.68
C LEU A 121 -28.82 -9.89 9.65
N ILE A 122 -29.53 -10.89 10.16
CA ILE A 122 -30.33 -11.97 9.55
C ILE A 122 -30.56 -11.80 8.04
#